data_AF-A0A399QZD0-F1
#
_entry.id   AF-A0A399QZD0-F1
#
_cell.length_a   1.000
_cell.length_b   1.000
_cell.length_c   1.000
_cell.angle_alpha   90.00
_cell.angle_beta   90.00
_cell.angle_gamma   90.00
#
_symmetry.space_group_name_H-M   'P 1'
#
loop_
_entity.id
_entity.type
_entity.pdbx_description
1 polymer ?
#
loop_
_entity_poly.entity_id
_entity_poly.type
_entity_poly.pdbx_seq_one_letter_code
_entity_poly.pdbx_strand_id
1 'polypeptide(L)'
;MKLVKAAIVIVIMLGVAALLAWQFMIKDQIDLARVATPYGAKMVCSCRFVAERPMDSCLADFTEDVSAVSFSEQDNAIRATVLGGVVSATAVHEKGLGCSLVEQEQ
;
A
#
# COMPACT_ATOMS: atom_id res chain seq x y z
N MET A 1 39.19 -4.42 27.71
CA MET A 1 39.15 -3.09 27.04
C MET A 1 39.12 -3.15 25.51
N LYS A 2 39.99 -3.93 24.84
CA LYS A 2 40.01 -4.01 23.36
C LYS A 2 38.75 -4.66 22.75
N LEU A 3 38.26 -5.73 23.39
CA LEU A 3 37.02 -6.43 22.99
C LEU A 3 35.77 -5.54 23.08
N VAL A 4 35.65 -4.75 24.15
CA VAL A 4 34.52 -3.83 24.35
C VAL A 4 34.51 -2.72 23.29
N LYS A 5 35.68 -2.16 22.96
CA LYS A 5 35.79 -1.15 21.88
C LYS A 5 35.42 -1.73 20.52
N ALA A 6 35.85 -2.97 20.22
CA ALA A 6 35.47 -3.66 18.99
C ALA A 6 33.95 -3.91 18.92
N ALA A 7 33.34 -4.37 20.01
CA ALA A 7 31.89 -4.58 20.09
C ALA A 7 31.11 -3.28 19.85
N ILE A 8 31.54 -2.15 20.45
CA ILE A 8 30.92 -0.84 20.23
C ILE A 8 30.98 -0.42 18.76
N VAL A 9 32.14 -0.58 18.11
CA VAL A 9 32.29 -0.23 16.68
C VAL A 9 31.38 -1.10 15.80
N ILE A 10 31.26 -2.40 16.09
CA ILE A 10 30.36 -3.30 15.35
C ILE A 10 28.91 -2.87 15.52
N VAL A 11 28.47 -2.56 16.75
CA VAL A 11 27.09 -2.10 17.00
C VAL A 11 26.80 -0.80 16.26
N ILE A 12 27.73 0.14 16.25
CA ILE A 12 27.58 1.40 15.49
C ILE A 12 27.49 1.11 13.99
N MET A 13 28.35 0.26 13.44
CA MET A 13 28.31 -0.10 12.02
C MET A 13 26.99 -0.77 11.63
N LEU A 14 26.48 -1.70 12.45
CA LEU A 14 25.18 -2.32 12.23
C LEU A 14 24.03 -1.31 12.31
N GLY A 15 24.09 -0.39 13.28
CA GLY A 15 23.11 0.69 13.39
C GLY A 15 23.09 1.60 12.15
N VAL A 16 24.26 1.99 11.65
CA VAL A 16 24.38 2.81 10.43
C VAL A 16 23.87 2.04 9.21
N ALA A 17 24.24 0.77 9.06
CA ALA A 17 23.76 -0.06 7.95
C ALA A 17 22.22 -0.20 7.96
N ALA A 18 21.62 -0.40 9.14
CA ALA A 18 20.17 -0.47 9.29
C ALA A 18 19.48 0.86 8.92
N LEU A 19 20.04 2.01 9.33
CA LEU A 19 19.52 3.32 8.97
C LEU A 19 19.59 3.59 7.47
N LEU A 20 20.69 3.21 6.81
CA LEU A 20 20.85 3.34 5.36
C LEU A 20 19.86 2.43 4.63
N ALA A 21 19.70 1.17 5.07
CA ALA A 21 18.71 0.26 4.50
C ALA A 21 17.29 0.82 4.63
N TRP A 22 16.92 1.38 5.78
CA TRP A 22 15.62 2.02 5.96
C TRP A 22 15.41 3.21 5.01
N GLN A 23 16.40 4.10 4.92
CA GLN A 23 16.33 5.31 4.08
C GLN A 23 16.20 4.99 2.60
N PHE A 24 17.00 4.05 2.09
CA PHE A 24 17.08 3.80 0.64
C PHE A 24 16.17 2.70 0.12
N MET A 25 15.63 1.83 0.97
CA MET A 25 14.81 0.70 0.52
C MET A 25 13.37 0.77 1.03
N ILE A 26 13.17 1.15 2.29
CA ILE A 26 11.86 1.01 2.95
C ILE A 26 11.02 2.27 2.80
N LYS A 27 11.64 3.45 2.89
CA LYS A 27 10.93 4.73 2.85
C LYS A 27 10.09 4.90 1.57
N ASP A 28 10.71 4.72 0.41
CA ASP A 28 10.05 4.95 -0.88
C ASP A 28 8.89 3.98 -1.12
N GLN A 29 9.03 2.73 -0.65
CA GLN A 29 7.97 1.72 -0.74
C GLN A 29 6.74 2.12 0.08
N ILE A 30 6.94 2.71 1.27
CA ILE A 30 5.83 3.17 2.12
C ILE A 30 5.14 4.38 1.48
N ASP A 31 5.92 5.33 0.96
CA ASP A 31 5.37 6.52 0.30
C ASP A 31 4.57 6.12 -0.96
N LEU A 32 5.08 5.17 -1.75
CA LEU A 32 4.35 4.60 -2.87
C LEU A 32 3.07 3.87 -2.42
N ALA A 33 3.14 3.06 -1.37
CA ALA A 33 1.96 2.34 -0.84
C ALA A 33 0.84 3.30 -0.42
N ARG A 34 1.18 4.48 0.13
CA ARG A 34 0.21 5.53 0.51
C ARG A 34 -0.51 6.16 -0.69
N VAL A 35 0.06 6.05 -1.90
CA VAL A 35 -0.57 6.51 -3.15
C VAL A 35 -1.28 5.35 -3.85
N ALA A 36 -0.61 4.19 -3.94
CA ALA A 36 -1.09 3.01 -4.64
C ALA A 36 -2.38 2.46 -4.02
N THR A 37 -2.49 2.43 -2.69
CA THR A 37 -3.70 1.91 -2.02
C THR A 37 -4.95 2.75 -2.32
N PRO A 38 -5.01 4.08 -2.10
CA PRO A 38 -6.21 4.86 -2.40
C PRO A 38 -6.51 4.92 -3.90
N TYR A 39 -5.48 5.07 -4.74
CA TYR A 39 -5.66 5.05 -6.19
C TYR A 39 -6.26 3.72 -6.65
N GLY A 40 -5.66 2.61 -6.24
CA GLY A 40 -6.11 1.27 -6.58
C GLY A 40 -7.54 1.00 -6.08
N ALA A 41 -7.84 1.32 -4.83
CA ALA A 41 -9.18 1.15 -4.26
C ALA A 41 -10.24 1.89 -5.09
N LYS A 42 -9.99 3.15 -5.46
CA LYS A 42 -10.91 3.95 -6.27
C LYS A 42 -11.05 3.40 -7.70
N MET A 43 -9.94 3.04 -8.34
CA MET A 43 -9.93 2.49 -9.70
C MET A 43 -10.72 1.18 -9.78
N VAL A 44 -10.42 0.23 -8.89
CA VAL A 44 -11.11 -1.07 -8.84
C VAL A 44 -12.58 -0.87 -8.47
N CYS A 45 -12.91 0.01 -7.51
CA CYS A 45 -14.30 0.34 -7.17
C CYS A 45 -15.05 0.88 -8.39
N SER A 46 -14.46 1.82 -9.13
CA SER A 46 -15.10 2.42 -10.30
C SER A 46 -15.30 1.39 -11.41
N CYS A 47 -14.30 0.56 -11.69
CA CYS A 47 -14.43 -0.53 -12.65
C CYS A 47 -15.54 -1.52 -12.23
N ARG A 48 -15.57 -1.89 -10.95
CA ARG A 48 -16.49 -2.89 -10.43
C ARG A 48 -17.95 -2.42 -10.37
N PHE A 49 -18.19 -1.21 -9.85
CA PHE A 49 -19.54 -0.73 -9.53
C PHE A 49 -20.07 0.31 -10.53
N VAL A 50 -19.21 1.13 -11.13
CA VAL A 50 -19.64 2.15 -12.10
C VAL A 50 -19.63 1.59 -13.53
N ALA A 51 -18.59 0.84 -13.89
CA ALA A 51 -18.51 0.17 -15.20
C ALA A 51 -19.12 -1.23 -15.20
N GLU A 52 -19.61 -1.70 -14.05
CA GLU A 52 -20.32 -2.98 -13.90
C GLU A 52 -19.53 -4.20 -14.40
N ARG A 53 -18.21 -4.19 -14.24
CA ARG A 53 -17.31 -5.29 -14.63
C ARG A 53 -17.04 -6.23 -13.46
N PRO A 54 -16.73 -7.52 -13.71
CA PRO A 54 -16.25 -8.41 -12.66
C PRO A 54 -14.91 -7.91 -12.10
N MET A 55 -14.71 -8.04 -10.78
CA MET A 55 -13.53 -7.48 -10.09
C MET A 55 -12.21 -7.97 -10.68
N ASP A 56 -12.11 -9.26 -11.04
CA ASP A 56 -10.90 -9.83 -11.62
C ASP A 56 -10.48 -9.16 -12.94
N SER A 57 -11.45 -8.66 -13.71
CA SER A 57 -11.18 -7.95 -14.96
C SER A 57 -10.58 -6.55 -14.70
N CYS A 58 -10.84 -5.95 -13.53
CA CYS A 58 -10.36 -4.63 -13.19
C CYS A 58 -8.84 -4.57 -12.97
N LEU A 59 -8.23 -5.70 -12.59
CA LEU A 59 -6.77 -5.76 -12.39
C LEU A 59 -6.01 -5.62 -13.72
N ALA A 60 -6.65 -5.94 -14.85
CA ALA A 60 -6.05 -5.78 -16.17
C ALA A 60 -6.00 -4.32 -16.65
N ASP A 61 -6.65 -3.38 -15.95
CA ASP A 61 -6.65 -1.97 -16.31
C ASP A 61 -5.38 -1.23 -15.81
N PHE A 62 -4.59 -1.86 -14.92
CA PHE A 62 -3.33 -1.30 -14.46
C PHE A 62 -2.22 -1.56 -15.49
N THR A 63 -1.51 -0.50 -15.87
CA THR A 63 -0.34 -0.58 -16.77
C THR A 63 0.94 -0.98 -16.04
N GLU A 64 0.95 -0.84 -14.72
CA GLU A 64 2.05 -1.14 -13.82
C GLU A 64 1.74 -2.37 -12.97
N ASP A 65 2.77 -2.98 -12.41
CA ASP A 65 2.60 -4.12 -11.50
C ASP A 65 1.95 -3.67 -10.18
N VAL A 66 0.75 -4.20 -9.93
CA VAL A 66 -0.02 -4.01 -8.68
C VAL A 66 -0.12 -5.28 -7.84
N SER A 67 0.69 -6.31 -8.13
CA SER A 67 0.67 -7.60 -7.41
C SER A 67 0.98 -7.46 -5.92
N ALA A 68 1.69 -6.41 -5.52
CA ALA A 68 1.94 -6.08 -4.12
C ALA A 68 0.69 -5.56 -3.37
N VAL A 69 -0.36 -5.17 -4.10
CA VAL A 69 -1.62 -4.66 -3.56
C VAL A 69 -2.67 -5.77 -3.56
N SER A 70 -3.23 -6.05 -2.40
CA SER A 70 -4.38 -6.95 -2.27
C SER A 70 -5.67 -6.14 -2.28
N PHE A 71 -6.63 -6.56 -3.11
CA PHE A 71 -7.95 -5.96 -3.20
C PHE A 71 -9.00 -6.91 -2.64
N SER A 72 -9.95 -6.38 -1.87
CA SER A 72 -11.10 -7.12 -1.35
C SER A 72 -12.38 -6.32 -1.55
N GLU A 73 -13.43 -7.00 -1.98
CA GLU A 73 -14.77 -6.44 -2.14
C GLU A 73 -15.62 -6.78 -0.90
N GLN A 74 -16.29 -5.77 -0.34
CA GLN A 74 -17.27 -5.92 0.74
C GLN A 74 -18.45 -4.99 0.43
N ASP A 75 -19.63 -5.56 0.21
CA ASP A 75 -20.85 -4.84 -0.16
C ASP A 75 -20.65 -3.93 -1.39
N ASN A 76 -20.70 -2.61 -1.18
CA ASN A 76 -20.48 -1.58 -2.20
C ASN A 76 -19.10 -0.92 -2.05
N ALA A 77 -18.14 -1.57 -1.39
CA ALA A 77 -16.84 -1.02 -1.08
C ALA A 77 -15.70 -1.93 -1.57
N ILE A 78 -14.61 -1.31 -2.01
CA ILE A 78 -13.34 -1.98 -2.31
C ILE A 78 -12.28 -1.50 -1.32
N ARG A 79 -11.62 -2.45 -0.65
CA ARG A 79 -10.47 -2.20 0.21
C ARG A 79 -9.19 -2.68 -0.45
N ALA A 80 -8.21 -1.79 -0.57
CA ALA A 80 -6.86 -2.08 -1.02
C ALA A 80 -5.89 -2.08 0.16
N THR A 81 -4.98 -3.06 0.22
CA THR A 81 -4.00 -3.22 1.30
C THR A 81 -2.62 -3.58 0.75
N VAL A 82 -1.56 -3.06 1.36
CA VAL A 82 -0.16 -3.41 1.07
C VAL A 82 0.57 -3.68 2.40
N LEU A 83 1.73 -4.36 2.33
CA LEU A 83 2.57 -4.70 3.50
C LEU A 83 1.80 -5.47 4.58
N GLY A 84 0.94 -6.41 4.19
CA GLY A 84 0.14 -7.19 5.14
C GLY A 84 -0.93 -6.40 5.87
N GLY A 85 -1.36 -5.25 5.32
CA GLY A 85 -2.42 -4.41 5.89
C GLY A 85 -1.93 -3.18 6.65
N VAL A 86 -0.61 -2.96 6.75
CA VAL A 86 -0.03 -1.76 7.39
C VAL A 86 -0.47 -0.48 6.69
N VAL A 87 -0.59 -0.51 5.37
CA VAL A 87 -1.15 0.59 4.59
C VAL A 87 -2.41 0.09 3.91
N SER A 88 -3.52 0.79 4.12
CA SER A 88 -4.79 0.45 3.49
C SER A 88 -5.60 1.67 3.11
N ALA A 89 -6.42 1.50 2.08
CA ALA A 89 -7.41 2.48 1.67
C ALA A 89 -8.71 1.78 1.27
N THR A 90 -9.85 2.44 1.49
CA THR A 90 -11.17 1.93 1.14
C THR A 90 -11.91 2.95 0.29
N ALA A 91 -12.47 2.50 -0.82
CA ALA A 91 -13.37 3.28 -1.65
C ALA A 91 -14.78 2.70 -1.58
N VAL A 92 -15.78 3.56 -1.41
CA VAL A 92 -17.20 3.19 -1.33
C VAL A 92 -17.93 3.77 -2.53
N HIS A 93 -18.75 2.94 -3.16
CA HIS A 93 -19.62 3.33 -4.25
C HIS A 93 -20.96 3.87 -3.71
N GLU A 94 -21.26 5.12 -4.03
CA GLU A 94 -22.54 5.76 -3.74
C GLU A 94 -23.26 6.13 -5.03
N LYS A 95 -24.56 5.78 -5.11
CA LYS A 95 -25.37 6.04 -6.29
C LYS A 95 -25.42 7.54 -6.59
N GLY A 96 -24.97 7.93 -7.78
CA GLY A 96 -24.93 9.32 -8.24
C GLY A 96 -23.61 10.06 -7.95
N LEU A 97 -22.82 9.60 -6.97
CA LEU A 97 -21.49 10.15 -6.66
C LEU A 97 -20.35 9.30 -7.25
N GLY A 98 -20.64 8.02 -7.54
CA GLY A 98 -19.64 7.06 -7.99
C GLY A 98 -18.79 6.56 -6.81
N CYS A 99 -17.53 6.23 -7.07
CA CYS A 99 -16.63 5.71 -6.05
C CYS A 99 -15.83 6.83 -5.39
N SER A 100 -15.96 6.97 -4.07
CA SER A 100 -15.23 7.95 -3.26
C SER A 100 -14.38 7.25 -2.20
N LEU A 101 -13.27 7.87 -1.82
CA LEU A 101 -12.45 7.38 -0.71
C LEU A 101 -13.13 7.79 0.59
N VAL A 102 -13.29 6.84 1.50
CA VAL A 102 -13.70 7.16 2.87
C VAL A 102 -12.47 7.52 3.70
N GLU A 103 -12.66 8.38 4.71
CA GLU A 103 -11.59 8.70 5.66
C GLU A 103 -11.02 7.39 6.20
N GLN A 104 -9.71 7.20 6.04
CA GLN A 104 -9.02 6.05 6.62
C GLN A 104 -8.64 6.45 8.03
N GLU A 105 -9.07 5.71 9.05
CA GLU A 105 -8.45 5.79 10.37
C GLU A 105 -7.02 5.26 10.22
N GLN A 106 -6.07 6.17 9.95
CA GLN A 106 -4.64 5.90 9.77
C GLN A 106 -3.87 5.97 11.08
#